data_AF-A0A536A7I7-F1
#
_entry.id   AF-A0A536A7I7-F1
#
_cell.length_a   1.000
_cell.length_b   1.000
_cell.length_c   1.000
_cell.angle_alpha   90.00
_cell.angle_beta   90.00
_cell.angle_gamma   90.00
#
_symmetry.space_group_name_H-M   'P 1'
#
loop_
_entity.id
_entity.type
_entity.pdbx_description
1 polymer ?
#
loop_
_entity_poly.entity_id
_entity_poly.type
_entity_poly.pdbx_seq_one_letter_code
_entity_poly.pdbx_strand_id
1 'polypeptide(L)'
;MRKVLFAALIALSCAAPGTTTRSESPDASTTVPPRESGGPSSQPTTGTAGIADAGVLFFFSGSKAGWSRLDAASGRLTDIGYASVFVQAETSQGIYLAGQGSAALLRWDGALDPTYDCGGGGFTSFNAAGACVSFGSHTGPGPLPITVFHTAPVAVRLPSDSRPRIVLPADWGAVGAALSPDSTRLAVARVEAPYPTADDQPFRMSLWIVEADGVARLLYRPAPGRGLPLRWSFDGKYLTGIEAPPGDSVLRLLLLEVASGQVTDLGNAPTLTESMAWAADGRLALVRGSGSVTWRDKELVVRERDGSERVLTPQGFVGFAPAWDPARGRLAWIEGPSGDGAGYLAGIGVGDRRVVISNLAGDTTEIRCPGRVVEGVRWSRDGDALLLLCRRSGATSDVFELWLHRLNPPAAPTAVRVATGLGWDGYFDQQTGVAP
;
A
#
# COMPACT_ATOMS: atom_id res chain seq x y z
N MET A 1 8.45 27.03 -8.82
CA MET A 1 7.52 26.38 -7.86
C MET A 1 7.66 24.87 -8.02
N ARG A 2 8.27 24.20 -7.05
CA ARG A 2 8.55 22.75 -7.10
C ARG A 2 7.26 21.98 -6.82
N LYS A 3 6.73 21.29 -7.83
CA LYS A 3 5.65 20.32 -7.67
C LYS A 3 6.25 19.03 -7.10
N VAL A 4 5.85 18.69 -5.88
CA VAL A 4 6.14 17.41 -5.24
C VAL A 4 5.21 16.37 -5.87
N LEU A 5 5.75 15.23 -6.31
CA LEU A 5 4.95 14.16 -6.90
C LEU A 5 4.89 12.93 -6.00
N PHE A 6 3.66 12.44 -5.87
CA PHE A 6 3.26 11.24 -5.16
C PHE A 6 3.37 10.01 -6.05
N ALA A 7 3.92 8.94 -5.50
CA ALA A 7 3.61 7.57 -5.90
C ALA A 7 2.84 6.94 -4.73
N ALA A 8 1.76 6.23 -5.04
CA ALA A 8 1.03 5.41 -4.09
C ALA A 8 1.24 3.94 -4.49
N LEU A 9 2.16 3.26 -3.82
CA LEU A 9 2.21 1.82 -3.71
C LEU A 9 1.38 1.43 -2.49
N ILE A 10 0.37 0.61 -2.70
CA ILE A 10 -0.52 0.18 -1.62
C ILE A 10 0.07 -1.07 -1.00
N ALA A 11 0.63 -0.92 0.21
CA ALA A 11 1.03 -2.02 1.06
C ALA A 11 -0.15 -2.41 1.98
N LEU A 12 -0.68 -3.62 1.80
CA LEU A 12 -1.62 -4.29 2.71
C LEU A 12 -1.14 -5.73 2.95
N SER A 13 -1.05 -6.10 4.23
CA SER A 13 -0.60 -7.41 4.69
C SER A 13 -1.79 -8.38 4.81
N CYS A 14 -1.61 -9.63 4.38
CA CYS A 14 -2.65 -10.66 4.37
C CYS A 14 -2.73 -11.43 5.70
N ALA A 15 -3.95 -11.76 6.13
CA ALA A 15 -4.23 -12.69 7.23
C ALA A 15 -4.60 -14.10 6.70
N ALA A 16 -4.30 -15.14 7.48
CA ALA A 16 -4.63 -16.54 7.18
C ALA A 16 -5.63 -17.12 8.19
N PRO A 17 -6.56 -17.99 7.77
CA PRO A 17 -7.13 -19.03 8.62
C PRO A 17 -6.40 -20.36 8.39
N GLY A 18 -5.94 -20.98 9.47
CA GLY A 18 -5.30 -22.29 9.45
C GLY A 18 -6.30 -23.43 9.54
N THR A 19 -5.97 -24.53 8.86
CA THR A 19 -6.37 -25.89 9.28
C THR A 19 -5.36 -26.89 8.72
N THR A 20 -4.84 -27.71 9.62
CA THR A 20 -3.88 -28.80 9.42
C THR A 20 -4.56 -30.06 8.88
N THR A 21 -3.87 -30.83 8.01
CA THR A 21 -3.83 -32.30 8.06
C THR A 21 -2.69 -32.88 7.19
N ARG A 22 -2.00 -33.86 7.80
CA ARG A 22 -0.99 -34.84 7.35
C ARG A 22 -1.27 -35.48 5.98
N SER A 23 -0.25 -35.64 5.11
CA SER A 23 0.72 -36.75 4.97
C SER A 23 0.24 -37.85 4.03
N GLU A 24 0.90 -37.99 2.86
CA GLU A 24 1.55 -39.23 2.39
C GLU A 24 2.15 -39.05 0.98
N SER A 25 3.34 -39.64 0.82
CA SER A 25 4.09 -39.98 -0.40
C SER A 25 4.80 -41.29 -0.02
N PRO A 26 5.23 -42.21 -0.91
CA PRO A 26 5.66 -41.97 -2.30
C PRO A 26 5.27 -43.06 -3.31
N ASP A 27 5.62 -42.89 -4.59
CA ASP A 27 6.47 -43.88 -5.25
C ASP A 27 7.00 -43.44 -6.61
N ALA A 28 8.24 -43.86 -6.85
CA ALA A 28 9.08 -43.57 -8.00
C ALA A 28 8.89 -44.60 -9.12
N SER A 29 9.19 -44.21 -10.38
CA SER A 29 9.83 -45.12 -11.33
C SER A 29 10.50 -44.38 -12.49
N THR A 30 11.75 -44.75 -12.70
CA THR A 30 12.74 -44.35 -13.70
C THR A 30 12.52 -44.98 -15.08
N THR A 31 12.90 -44.29 -16.16
CA THR A 31 13.48 -44.91 -17.38
C THR A 31 14.23 -43.89 -18.26
N VAL A 32 15.28 -44.38 -18.93
CA VAL A 32 16.45 -43.72 -19.58
C VAL A 32 16.30 -43.75 -21.14
N PRO A 33 17.03 -42.94 -21.94
CA PRO A 33 16.53 -42.25 -23.15
C PRO A 33 17.01 -42.86 -24.49
N PRO A 34 16.68 -42.22 -25.64
CA PRO A 34 17.66 -42.13 -26.73
C PRO A 34 17.75 -40.78 -27.49
N ARG A 35 19.00 -40.37 -27.68
CA ARG A 35 19.73 -39.91 -28.89
C ARG A 35 19.24 -38.74 -29.77
N GLU A 36 20.21 -37.84 -29.96
CA GLU A 36 20.24 -36.58 -30.71
C GLU A 36 19.98 -36.69 -32.23
N SER A 37 19.36 -35.63 -32.78
CA SER A 37 19.59 -35.18 -34.15
C SER A 37 19.47 -33.65 -34.21
N GLY A 38 20.54 -32.98 -34.65
CA GLY A 38 20.68 -31.52 -34.67
C GLY A 38 19.84 -30.80 -35.73
N GLY A 39 19.45 -29.57 -35.39
CA GLY A 39 18.76 -28.57 -36.20
C GLY A 39 18.90 -27.19 -35.53
N PRO A 40 18.72 -26.07 -36.26
CA PRO A 40 19.46 -24.82 -36.08
C PRO A 40 19.16 -24.10 -34.75
N SER A 41 20.23 -23.51 -34.20
CA SER A 41 20.28 -22.61 -33.04
C SER A 41 19.07 -21.68 -32.93
N SER A 42 18.06 -22.09 -32.16
CA SER A 42 17.13 -21.18 -31.51
C SER A 42 17.82 -20.63 -30.26
N GLN A 43 17.99 -19.30 -30.18
CA GLN A 43 18.23 -18.65 -28.89
C GLN A 43 17.17 -19.16 -27.90
N PRO A 44 17.55 -19.55 -26.67
CA PRO A 44 16.55 -19.96 -25.69
C PRO A 44 15.67 -18.75 -25.41
N THR A 45 14.44 -18.79 -25.90
CA THR A 45 13.34 -18.10 -25.26
C THR A 45 13.32 -18.64 -23.84
N THR A 46 13.86 -17.86 -22.90
CA THR A 46 13.73 -18.14 -21.47
C THR A 46 12.25 -18.01 -21.13
N GLY A 47 11.48 -19.05 -21.39
CA GLY A 47 10.18 -19.24 -20.77
C GLY A 47 10.41 -19.18 -19.27
N THR A 48 9.67 -18.31 -18.58
CA THR A 48 9.65 -18.16 -17.13
C THR A 48 9.00 -19.39 -16.49
N ALA A 49 9.59 -20.57 -16.72
CA ALA A 49 9.20 -21.82 -16.08
C ALA A 49 9.39 -21.66 -14.57
N GLY A 50 8.28 -21.53 -13.85
CA GLY A 50 8.28 -21.47 -12.38
C GLY A 50 7.53 -20.28 -11.78
N ILE A 51 6.90 -19.44 -12.60
CA ILE A 51 5.89 -18.50 -12.11
C ILE A 51 4.54 -19.14 -12.46
N ALA A 52 3.96 -19.93 -11.54
CA ALA A 52 2.57 -20.35 -11.69
C ALA A 52 1.71 -19.08 -11.85
N ASP A 53 0.72 -19.15 -12.74
CA ASP A 53 -0.15 -18.06 -13.21
C ASP A 53 -0.24 -16.90 -12.19
N ALA A 54 0.59 -15.87 -12.39
CA ALA A 54 0.94 -14.87 -11.36
C ALA A 54 -0.21 -13.93 -10.97
N GLY A 55 -1.44 -14.26 -11.38
CA GLY A 55 -2.61 -13.41 -11.24
C GLY A 55 -2.47 -12.09 -12.01
N VAL A 56 -3.20 -11.09 -11.55
CA VAL A 56 -3.22 -9.75 -12.14
C VAL A 56 -2.14 -8.86 -11.54
N LEU A 57 -1.45 -8.07 -12.37
CA LEU A 57 -0.48 -7.07 -11.94
C LEU A 57 -1.01 -5.64 -12.14
N PHE A 58 -0.94 -4.84 -11.09
CA PHE A 58 -1.49 -3.48 -11.10
C PHE A 58 -0.39 -2.49 -11.42
N PHE A 59 -0.60 -1.66 -12.46
CA PHE A 59 0.32 -0.59 -12.81
C PHE A 59 -0.43 0.72 -13.00
N PHE A 60 0.14 1.80 -12.47
CA PHE A 60 -0.28 3.17 -12.82
C PHE A 60 0.78 3.76 -13.76
N SER A 61 0.42 3.96 -15.02
CA SER A 61 1.19 4.80 -15.96
C SER A 61 0.49 6.16 -16.07
N GLY A 62 1.24 7.25 -15.96
CA GLY A 62 0.69 8.62 -15.95
C GLY A 62 -0.08 9.02 -17.22
N SER A 63 0.15 8.34 -18.35
CA SER A 63 -0.61 8.52 -19.60
C SER A 63 -1.64 7.41 -19.84
N LYS A 64 -1.54 6.29 -19.14
CA LYS A 64 -2.48 5.16 -19.17
C LYS A 64 -2.66 4.61 -17.76
N ALA A 65 -3.63 5.15 -17.02
CA ALA A 65 -4.09 4.53 -15.77
C ALA A 65 -4.89 3.26 -16.12
N GLY A 66 -4.18 2.16 -16.42
CA GLY A 66 -4.76 0.93 -16.95
C GLY A 66 -4.32 -0.29 -16.16
N TRP A 67 -5.22 -1.26 -16.03
CA TRP A 67 -5.02 -2.53 -15.37
C TRP A 67 -4.34 -3.50 -16.33
N SER A 68 -3.37 -4.29 -15.87
CA SER A 68 -2.73 -5.27 -16.74
C SER A 68 -2.75 -6.66 -16.13
N ARG A 69 -3.18 -7.66 -16.90
CA ARG A 69 -2.95 -9.05 -16.52
C ARG A 69 -1.55 -9.46 -16.96
N LEU A 70 -0.82 -10.12 -16.07
CA LEU A 70 0.42 -10.79 -16.43
C LEU A 70 0.13 -12.23 -16.84
N ASP A 71 0.55 -12.57 -18.05
CA ASP A 71 0.74 -13.96 -18.43
C ASP A 71 2.11 -14.42 -17.93
N ALA A 72 2.12 -15.29 -16.93
CA ALA A 72 3.35 -15.68 -16.25
C ALA A 72 4.24 -16.62 -17.09
N ALA A 73 3.68 -17.30 -18.08
CA ALA A 73 4.42 -18.18 -18.98
C ALA A 73 5.23 -17.40 -20.03
N SER A 74 4.67 -16.30 -20.52
CA SER A 74 5.25 -15.45 -21.57
C SER A 74 5.86 -14.15 -21.05
N GLY A 75 5.55 -13.75 -19.82
CA GLY A 75 5.92 -12.45 -19.26
C GLY A 75 5.16 -11.27 -19.88
N ARG A 76 4.12 -11.55 -20.68
CA ARG A 76 3.37 -10.54 -21.42
C ARG A 76 2.34 -9.87 -20.53
N LEU A 77 2.29 -8.54 -20.60
CA LEU A 77 1.22 -7.74 -20.01
C LEU A 77 0.10 -7.54 -21.02
N THR A 78 -1.13 -7.78 -20.60
CA THR A 78 -2.34 -7.53 -21.38
C THR A 78 -3.17 -6.49 -20.66
N ASP A 79 -3.48 -5.38 -21.31
CA ASP A 79 -4.39 -4.36 -20.78
C ASP A 79 -5.79 -4.98 -20.59
N ILE A 80 -6.32 -4.91 -19.37
CA ILE A 80 -7.65 -5.41 -19.01
C ILE A 80 -8.60 -4.28 -18.62
N GLY A 81 -8.22 -3.02 -18.85
CA GLY A 81 -9.13 -1.89 -18.80
C GLY A 81 -8.56 -0.66 -18.09
N TYR A 82 -9.30 0.43 -18.19
CA TYR A 82 -9.05 1.70 -17.52
C TYR A 82 -10.04 1.85 -16.39
N ALA A 83 -9.63 2.36 -15.24
CA ALA A 83 -10.59 3.03 -14.38
C ALA A 83 -9.96 4.17 -13.55
N SER A 84 -10.72 5.23 -13.40
CA SER A 84 -10.53 6.27 -12.37
C SER A 84 -10.86 5.74 -10.96
N VAL A 85 -10.51 4.49 -10.68
CA VAL A 85 -10.74 3.80 -9.40
C VAL A 85 -9.46 3.76 -8.59
N PHE A 86 -9.65 3.95 -7.29
CA PHE A 86 -8.62 3.81 -6.28
C PHE A 86 -8.67 2.39 -5.74
N VAL A 87 -7.51 1.75 -5.63
CA VAL A 87 -7.38 0.50 -4.86
C VAL A 87 -7.61 0.83 -3.39
N GLN A 88 -8.55 0.14 -2.76
CA GLN A 88 -8.94 0.38 -1.37
C GLN A 88 -8.38 -0.68 -0.42
N ALA A 89 -8.61 -1.94 -0.74
CA ALA A 89 -8.17 -3.05 0.08
C ALA A 89 -7.75 -4.25 -0.77
N GLU A 90 -6.67 -4.90 -0.36
CA GLU A 90 -6.26 -6.20 -0.85
C GLU A 90 -6.71 -7.27 0.13
N THR A 91 -7.29 -8.36 -0.38
CA THR A 91 -7.82 -9.46 0.42
C THR A 91 -7.44 -10.81 -0.17
N SER A 92 -7.76 -11.88 0.55
CA SER A 92 -7.58 -13.25 0.03
C SER A 92 -8.41 -13.54 -1.22
N GLN A 93 -9.48 -12.78 -1.48
CA GLN A 93 -10.36 -12.97 -2.64
C GLN A 93 -9.91 -12.18 -3.88
N GLY A 94 -9.24 -11.05 -3.66
CA GLY A 94 -8.84 -10.13 -4.72
C GLY A 94 -8.60 -8.73 -4.17
N ILE A 95 -8.65 -7.74 -5.07
CA ILE A 95 -8.46 -6.33 -4.77
C ILE A 95 -9.77 -5.58 -4.96
N TYR A 96 -10.18 -4.86 -3.91
CA TYR A 96 -11.31 -3.97 -3.94
C TYR A 96 -10.92 -2.62 -4.56
N LEU A 97 -11.66 -2.28 -5.61
CA LEU A 97 -11.53 -1.04 -6.38
C LEU A 97 -12.73 -0.14 -6.05
N ALA A 98 -12.50 1.14 -5.79
CA ALA A 98 -13.56 2.12 -5.58
C ALA A 98 -13.46 3.28 -6.58
N GLY A 99 -14.56 3.55 -7.28
CA GLY A 99 -14.81 4.76 -8.04
C GLY A 99 -15.74 5.71 -7.28
N GLN A 100 -16.19 6.78 -7.94
CA GLN A 100 -17.19 7.69 -7.37
C GLN A 100 -18.54 6.97 -7.26
N GLY A 101 -18.88 6.48 -6.06
CA GLY A 101 -20.15 5.82 -5.76
C GLY A 101 -20.29 4.39 -6.30
N SER A 102 -19.24 3.81 -6.88
CA SER A 102 -19.21 2.41 -7.34
C SER A 102 -17.99 1.70 -6.78
N ALA A 103 -18.12 0.40 -6.52
CA ALA A 103 -16.99 -0.41 -6.11
C ALA A 103 -17.06 -1.79 -6.74
N ALA A 104 -15.90 -2.39 -7.02
CA ALA A 104 -15.79 -3.68 -7.69
C ALA A 104 -14.69 -4.53 -7.04
N LEU A 105 -14.77 -5.85 -7.18
CA LEU A 105 -13.75 -6.78 -6.70
C LEU A 105 -13.06 -7.37 -7.92
N LEU A 106 -11.78 -7.04 -8.08
CA LEU A 106 -10.92 -7.68 -9.07
C LEU A 106 -10.28 -8.91 -8.44
N ARG A 107 -10.73 -10.09 -8.86
CA ARG A 107 -10.28 -11.38 -8.35
C ARG A 107 -8.86 -11.69 -8.80
N TRP A 108 -8.18 -12.56 -8.05
CA TRP A 108 -6.81 -12.94 -8.35
C TRP A 108 -6.64 -13.69 -9.68
N ASP A 109 -7.70 -14.34 -10.18
CA ASP A 109 -7.74 -14.97 -11.51
C ASP A 109 -7.98 -13.97 -12.67
N GLY A 110 -8.19 -12.69 -12.33
CA GLY A 110 -8.44 -11.59 -13.24
C GLY A 110 -9.89 -11.36 -13.62
N ALA A 111 -10.84 -12.10 -13.06
CA ALA A 111 -12.25 -11.78 -13.20
C ALA A 111 -12.59 -10.50 -12.41
N LEU A 112 -13.38 -9.62 -13.02
CA LEU A 112 -13.94 -8.45 -12.35
C LEU A 112 -15.39 -8.76 -11.96
N ASP A 113 -15.66 -8.81 -10.66
CA ASP A 113 -17.02 -9.02 -10.16
C ASP A 113 -17.89 -7.79 -10.48
N PRO A 114 -19.23 -7.97 -10.64
CA PRO A 114 -20.15 -6.87 -10.87
C PRO A 114 -20.01 -5.79 -9.79
N THR A 115 -20.21 -4.53 -10.18
CA THR A 115 -20.16 -3.41 -9.24
C THR A 115 -21.17 -3.62 -8.11
N TYR A 116 -20.73 -3.44 -6.87
CA TYR A 116 -21.58 -3.54 -5.70
C TYR A 116 -21.77 -2.16 -5.03
N ASP A 117 -22.98 -1.94 -4.54
CA ASP A 117 -23.37 -0.72 -3.84
C ASP A 117 -22.92 -0.75 -2.37
N CYS A 118 -22.22 0.30 -1.94
CA CYS A 118 -21.76 0.53 -0.57
C CYS A 118 -22.58 1.57 0.20
N GLY A 119 -23.65 2.10 -0.39
CA GLY A 119 -24.56 3.06 0.21
C GLY A 119 -24.54 4.45 -0.44
N GLY A 120 -24.07 4.56 -1.69
CA GLY A 120 -24.17 5.77 -2.50
C GLY A 120 -23.35 6.98 -2.03
N GLY A 121 -22.44 6.84 -1.05
CA GLY A 121 -21.48 7.89 -0.70
C GLY A 121 -20.49 8.19 -1.84
N GLY A 122 -19.97 9.42 -1.88
CA GLY A 122 -18.98 9.84 -2.87
C GLY A 122 -17.58 9.25 -2.62
N PHE A 123 -17.31 8.79 -1.40
CA PHE A 123 -16.13 7.99 -1.07
C PHE A 123 -16.52 6.63 -0.52
N THR A 124 -15.64 5.65 -0.69
CA THR A 124 -15.80 4.31 -0.15
C THR A 124 -14.47 3.79 0.40
N SER A 125 -14.50 3.06 1.51
CA SER A 125 -13.35 2.32 2.07
C SER A 125 -13.71 0.87 2.37
N PHE A 126 -12.70 0.00 2.46
CA PHE A 126 -12.84 -1.44 2.66
C PHE A 126 -11.93 -1.92 3.79
N ASN A 127 -12.39 -2.91 4.54
CA ASN A 127 -11.51 -3.68 5.42
C ASN A 127 -11.09 -5.02 4.76
N ALA A 128 -10.20 -5.75 5.44
CA ALA A 128 -9.67 -7.03 4.95
C ALA A 128 -10.74 -8.14 4.82
N ALA A 129 -11.89 -7.99 5.48
CA ALA A 129 -13.02 -8.91 5.38
C ALA A 129 -13.91 -8.64 4.15
N GLY A 130 -13.66 -7.54 3.41
CA GLY A 130 -14.49 -7.11 2.29
C GLY A 130 -15.76 -6.36 2.70
N ALA A 131 -15.88 -5.98 3.97
CA ALA A 131 -16.91 -5.03 4.37
C ALA A 131 -16.56 -3.63 3.86
N CYS A 132 -17.57 -2.90 3.39
CA CYS A 132 -17.38 -1.57 2.86
C CYS A 132 -18.14 -0.50 3.63
N VAL A 133 -17.58 0.71 3.60
CA VAL A 133 -18.17 1.91 4.17
C VAL A 133 -18.22 2.98 3.09
N SER A 134 -19.39 3.59 2.88
CA SER A 134 -19.49 4.81 2.07
C SER A 134 -19.71 6.03 2.95
N PHE A 135 -19.09 7.15 2.61
CA PHE A 135 -19.15 8.39 3.39
C PHE A 135 -18.85 9.61 2.52
N GLY A 136 -19.33 10.78 2.95
CA GLY A 136 -19.08 12.08 2.30
C GLY A 136 -19.51 12.13 0.82
N SER A 137 -19.39 13.28 0.20
CA SER A 137 -19.32 13.41 -1.25
C SER A 137 -18.65 14.74 -1.63
N HIS A 138 -17.92 14.72 -2.73
CA HIS A 138 -17.50 15.95 -3.40
C HIS A 138 -18.44 16.21 -4.57
N THR A 139 -19.30 17.22 -4.44
CA THR A 139 -19.99 17.80 -5.60
C THR A 139 -19.90 19.31 -5.53
N GLY A 140 -19.08 19.88 -6.41
CA GLY A 140 -19.05 21.31 -6.71
C GLY A 140 -18.44 21.54 -8.09
N PRO A 141 -19.13 22.16 -9.06
CA PRO A 141 -18.53 22.55 -10.32
C PRO A 141 -17.76 23.86 -10.13
N GLY A 142 -16.43 23.86 -10.21
CA GLY A 142 -15.66 25.11 -10.22
C GLY A 142 -14.16 24.92 -9.95
N PRO A 143 -13.31 25.88 -10.36
CA PRO A 143 -11.86 25.82 -10.20
C PRO A 143 -11.37 26.32 -8.82
N LEU A 144 -12.25 26.37 -7.80
CA LEU A 144 -11.93 26.82 -6.44
C LEU A 144 -12.36 25.75 -5.41
N PRO A 145 -11.72 25.72 -4.23
CA PRO A 145 -11.63 24.49 -3.46
C PRO A 145 -12.73 24.39 -2.38
N ILE A 146 -13.27 23.18 -2.21
CA ILE A 146 -14.06 22.68 -1.07
C ILE A 146 -15.03 23.71 -0.44
N THR A 147 -16.10 24.11 -1.14
CA THR A 147 -17.05 25.09 -0.60
C THR A 147 -18.29 24.53 0.09
N VAL A 148 -18.63 23.24 -0.08
CA VAL A 148 -19.67 22.56 0.72
C VAL A 148 -19.34 21.06 0.81
N PHE A 149 -19.04 20.55 2.01
CA PHE A 149 -19.05 19.10 2.24
C PHE A 149 -20.52 18.65 2.23
N HIS A 150 -21.00 18.16 1.08
CA HIS A 150 -22.20 17.34 1.11
C HIS A 150 -21.83 16.08 1.88
N THR A 151 -22.33 16.01 3.10
CA THR A 151 -22.10 14.88 3.98
C THR A 151 -23.22 13.90 3.65
N ALA A 152 -22.93 12.95 2.77
CA ALA A 152 -23.81 11.81 2.56
C ALA A 152 -23.89 11.02 3.89
N PRO A 153 -24.99 10.30 4.16
CA PRO A 153 -25.05 9.42 5.32
C PRO A 153 -23.89 8.44 5.29
N VAL A 154 -23.36 8.10 6.47
CA VAL A 154 -22.38 7.01 6.54
C VAL A 154 -23.15 5.71 6.47
N ALA A 155 -22.82 4.90 5.48
CA ALA A 155 -23.43 3.60 5.26
C ALA A 155 -22.37 2.50 5.31
N VAL A 156 -22.77 1.35 5.83
CA VAL A 156 -21.94 0.16 5.96
C VAL A 156 -22.62 -1.00 5.22
N ARG A 157 -21.83 -1.82 4.54
CA ARG A 157 -22.27 -3.10 4.00
C ARG A 157 -21.28 -4.19 4.36
N LEU A 158 -21.73 -5.18 5.11
CA LEU A 158 -20.96 -6.40 5.36
C LEU A 158 -21.08 -7.37 4.17
N PRO A 159 -20.14 -8.31 3.98
CA PRO A 159 -20.23 -9.29 2.90
C PRO A 159 -21.50 -10.14 2.90
N SER A 160 -22.08 -10.38 4.09
CA SER A 160 -23.34 -11.12 4.26
C SER A 160 -24.59 -10.28 3.95
N ASP A 161 -24.45 -8.97 3.80
CA ASP A 161 -25.60 -8.08 3.67
C ASP A 161 -26.08 -8.01 2.21
N SER A 162 -27.40 -8.13 2.04
CA SER A 162 -28.05 -7.95 0.73
C SER A 162 -28.09 -6.48 0.28
N ARG A 163 -27.97 -5.53 1.21
CA ARG A 163 -27.98 -4.08 0.95
C ARG A 163 -27.19 -3.32 2.02
N PRO A 164 -26.64 -2.13 1.71
CA PRO A 164 -26.02 -1.27 2.70
C PRO A 164 -27.04 -0.77 3.75
N ARG A 165 -26.56 -0.52 4.97
CA ARG A 165 -27.32 0.07 6.08
C ARG A 165 -26.74 1.42 6.47
N ILE A 166 -27.60 2.41 6.69
CA ILE A 166 -27.19 3.72 7.20
C ILE A 166 -26.86 3.58 8.68
N VAL A 167 -25.66 4.00 9.08
CA VAL A 167 -25.18 3.99 10.48
C VAL A 167 -25.05 5.39 11.07
N LEU A 168 -24.83 6.42 10.24
CA LEU A 168 -24.84 7.81 10.66
C LEU A 168 -25.62 8.67 9.65
N PRO A 169 -26.34 9.72 10.11
CA PRO A 169 -27.12 10.59 9.23
C PRO A 169 -26.22 11.44 8.32
N ALA A 170 -26.83 12.03 7.29
CA ALA A 170 -26.16 12.86 6.29
C ALA A 170 -25.39 14.02 6.94
N ASP A 171 -26.01 14.78 7.83
CA ASP A 171 -25.43 15.96 8.50
C ASP A 171 -24.36 15.67 9.55
N TRP A 172 -23.93 14.41 9.70
CA TRP A 172 -23.00 14.02 10.75
C TRP A 172 -21.59 14.61 10.55
N GLY A 173 -21.19 15.00 9.33
CA GLY A 173 -19.89 15.64 9.09
C GLY A 173 -18.77 14.67 8.74
N ALA A 174 -19.07 13.44 8.31
CA ALA A 174 -18.07 12.42 8.03
C ALA A 174 -17.26 12.72 6.75
N VAL A 175 -15.95 12.82 6.90
CA VAL A 175 -14.98 13.04 5.80
C VAL A 175 -13.98 11.90 5.63
N GLY A 176 -13.97 10.96 6.57
CA GLY A 176 -13.19 9.73 6.51
C GLY A 176 -13.87 8.65 7.35
N ALA A 177 -13.91 7.41 6.87
CA ALA A 177 -14.43 6.31 7.65
C ALA A 177 -13.69 5.01 7.34
N ALA A 178 -13.52 4.15 8.35
CA ALA A 178 -12.87 2.84 8.20
C ALA A 178 -13.43 1.84 9.22
N LEU A 179 -13.87 0.67 8.75
CA LEU A 179 -14.25 -0.45 9.62
C LEU A 179 -13.03 -1.09 10.26
N SER A 180 -13.18 -1.51 11.51
CA SER A 180 -12.22 -2.37 12.18
C SER A 180 -12.06 -3.69 11.42
N PRO A 181 -10.93 -4.42 11.59
CA PRO A 181 -10.67 -5.66 10.86
C PRO A 181 -11.75 -6.74 11.06
N ASP A 182 -12.38 -6.79 12.23
CA ASP A 182 -13.48 -7.69 12.59
C ASP A 182 -14.87 -7.16 12.18
N SER A 183 -14.95 -5.99 11.55
CA SER A 183 -16.18 -5.31 11.12
C SER A 183 -17.16 -4.94 12.25
N THR A 184 -16.72 -4.90 13.51
CA THR A 184 -17.61 -4.60 14.66
C THR A 184 -17.65 -3.12 15.04
N ARG A 185 -16.63 -2.35 14.67
CA ARG A 185 -16.46 -0.94 15.01
C ARG A 185 -16.15 -0.12 13.78
N LEU A 186 -16.65 1.09 13.75
CA LEU A 186 -16.40 2.03 12.68
C LEU A 186 -15.67 3.25 13.24
N ALA A 187 -14.48 3.52 12.73
CA ALA A 187 -13.77 4.76 13.01
C ALA A 187 -14.21 5.82 12.00
N VAL A 188 -14.58 7.01 12.48
CA VAL A 188 -15.06 8.10 11.62
C VAL A 188 -14.32 9.39 11.96
N ALA A 189 -13.67 9.98 10.95
CA ALA A 189 -13.15 11.33 10.98
C ALA A 189 -14.29 12.31 10.64
N ARG A 190 -14.56 13.23 11.56
CA ARG A 190 -15.66 14.19 11.53
C ARG A 190 -15.14 15.60 11.44
N VAL A 191 -15.57 16.38 10.45
CA VAL A 191 -15.39 17.84 10.51
C VAL A 191 -16.42 18.41 11.48
N GLU A 192 -15.95 19.10 12.52
CA GLU A 192 -16.82 19.80 13.47
C GLU A 192 -17.25 21.15 12.90
N ALA A 193 -18.47 21.58 13.22
CA ALA A 193 -18.95 22.91 12.87
C ALA A 193 -18.18 24.00 13.66
N PRO A 194 -17.95 25.19 13.08
CA PRO A 194 -18.35 25.61 11.73
C PRO A 194 -17.48 24.95 10.63
N TYR A 195 -18.12 24.56 9.53
CA TYR A 195 -17.42 24.01 8.37
C TYR A 195 -16.56 25.08 7.68
N PRO A 196 -15.36 24.73 7.18
CA PRO A 196 -14.52 25.69 6.46
C PRO A 196 -15.22 26.12 5.17
N THR A 197 -15.14 27.42 4.85
CA THR A 197 -15.65 28.00 3.60
C THR A 197 -14.53 28.37 2.62
N ALA A 198 -13.26 28.18 3.02
CA ALA A 198 -12.08 28.35 2.20
C ALA A 198 -10.96 27.39 2.64
N ASP A 199 -10.04 27.04 1.74
CA ASP A 199 -8.97 26.05 1.96
C ASP A 199 -8.00 26.41 3.10
N ASP A 200 -7.76 27.69 3.31
CA ASP A 200 -6.84 28.21 4.31
C ASP A 200 -7.49 28.36 5.69
N GLN A 201 -8.81 28.16 5.80
CA GLN A 201 -9.49 28.20 7.08
C GLN A 201 -9.13 26.96 7.91
N PRO A 202 -8.64 27.13 9.15
CA PRO A 202 -8.45 26.00 10.03
C PRO A 202 -9.81 25.43 10.39
N PHE A 203 -9.97 24.13 10.19
CA PHE A 203 -11.13 23.38 10.66
C PHE A 203 -10.68 22.29 11.62
N ARG A 204 -11.62 21.75 12.40
CA ARG A 204 -11.32 20.68 13.35
C ARG A 204 -11.86 19.36 12.83
N MET A 205 -11.00 18.37 12.74
CA MET A 205 -11.39 17.00 12.47
C MET A 205 -11.29 16.18 13.76
N SER A 206 -12.41 15.77 14.35
CA SER A 206 -12.43 14.86 15.49
C SER A 206 -12.58 13.41 15.03
N LEU A 207 -12.04 12.49 15.82
CA LEU A 207 -12.15 11.05 15.58
C LEU A 207 -13.15 10.44 16.54
N TRP A 208 -14.06 9.65 15.99
CA TRP A 208 -15.11 8.94 16.70
C TRP A 208 -15.02 7.45 16.44
N ILE A 209 -15.49 6.67 17.41
CA ILE A 209 -15.78 5.24 17.24
C ILE A 209 -17.29 5.09 17.30
N VAL A 210 -17.84 4.44 16.29
CA VAL A 210 -19.24 4.02 16.24
C VAL A 210 -19.26 2.51 16.44
N GLU A 211 -19.94 2.07 17.49
CA GLU A 211 -20.14 0.66 17.78
C GLU A 211 -21.23 0.07 16.85
N ALA A 212 -21.36 -1.25 16.81
CA ALA A 212 -22.30 -1.94 15.91
C ALA A 212 -23.78 -1.56 16.11
N ASP A 213 -24.14 -1.07 17.31
CA ASP A 213 -25.46 -0.56 17.67
C ASP A 213 -25.72 0.89 17.23
N GLY A 214 -24.73 1.54 16.61
CA GLY A 214 -24.79 2.93 16.17
C GLY A 214 -24.40 3.95 17.25
N VAL A 215 -24.02 3.51 18.46
CA VAL A 215 -23.56 4.42 19.51
C VAL A 215 -22.20 5.00 19.12
N ALA A 216 -22.17 6.31 18.89
CA ALA A 216 -20.96 7.05 18.58
C ALA A 216 -20.34 7.65 19.85
N ARG A 217 -19.05 7.40 20.09
CA ARG A 217 -18.28 8.06 21.14
C ARG A 217 -17.07 8.79 20.55
N LEU A 218 -16.75 9.94 21.14
CA LEU A 218 -15.56 10.68 20.80
C LEU A 218 -14.33 9.91 21.29
N LEU A 219 -13.39 9.65 20.38
CA LEU A 219 -12.10 9.06 20.72
C LEU A 219 -11.03 10.13 20.90
N TYR A 220 -11.00 11.12 19.99
CA TYR A 220 -9.97 12.15 20.00
C TYR A 220 -10.47 13.45 19.36
N ARG A 221 -10.09 14.57 19.96
CA ARG A 221 -10.40 15.92 19.48
C ARG A 221 -9.13 16.77 19.44
N PRO A 222 -8.46 16.90 18.27
CA PRO A 222 -7.27 17.73 18.13
C PRO A 222 -7.62 19.21 18.23
N ALA A 223 -6.61 20.08 18.32
CA ALA A 223 -6.78 21.51 18.01
C ALA A 223 -7.25 21.69 16.56
N PRO A 224 -7.82 22.85 16.16
CA PRO A 224 -8.06 23.13 14.74
C PRO A 224 -6.75 22.95 13.96
N GLY A 225 -6.79 22.38 12.75
CA GLY A 225 -5.59 21.97 12.03
C GLY A 225 -5.92 21.13 10.81
N ARG A 226 -4.92 20.45 10.23
CA ARG A 226 -5.12 19.51 9.11
C ARG A 226 -4.79 18.06 9.56
N GLY A 227 -5.54 17.08 9.04
CA GLY A 227 -5.43 15.64 9.38
C GLY A 227 -6.73 15.05 9.96
N LEU A 228 -7.21 13.85 9.61
CA LEU A 228 -6.68 12.54 10.03
C LEU A 228 -7.24 11.39 9.12
N PRO A 229 -6.47 10.78 8.21
CA PRO A 229 -6.76 9.45 7.70
C PRO A 229 -6.55 8.39 8.79
N LEU A 230 -7.28 7.29 8.68
CA LEU A 230 -7.40 6.26 9.73
C LEU A 230 -6.88 4.92 9.24
N ARG A 231 -5.94 4.33 9.98
CA ARG A 231 -5.54 2.93 9.79
C ARG A 231 -5.65 2.16 11.08
N TRP A 232 -6.46 1.11 11.05
CA TRP A 232 -6.58 0.17 12.16
C TRP A 232 -5.33 -0.72 12.26
N SER A 233 -4.92 -1.02 13.48
CA SER A 233 -4.11 -2.21 13.74
C SER A 233 -4.92 -3.47 13.43
N PHE A 234 -4.24 -4.57 13.09
CA PHE A 234 -4.91 -5.84 12.74
C PHE A 234 -5.77 -6.43 13.86
N ASP A 235 -5.41 -6.17 15.11
CA ASP A 235 -6.16 -6.58 16.29
C ASP A 235 -7.29 -5.61 16.67
N GLY A 236 -7.45 -4.51 15.94
CA GLY A 236 -8.48 -3.49 16.18
C GLY A 236 -8.31 -2.73 17.50
N LYS A 237 -7.15 -2.79 18.15
CA LYS A 237 -6.91 -2.07 19.41
C LYS A 237 -6.42 -0.65 19.22
N TYR A 238 -5.78 -0.38 18.08
CA TYR A 238 -5.18 0.91 17.79
C TYR A 238 -5.65 1.48 16.46
N LEU A 239 -5.64 2.81 16.39
CA LEU A 239 -5.75 3.59 15.18
C LEU A 239 -4.51 4.46 15.03
N THR A 240 -4.03 4.62 13.80
CA THR A 240 -3.04 5.64 13.49
C THR A 240 -3.69 6.80 12.76
N GLY A 241 -3.21 8.00 13.07
CA GLY A 241 -3.65 9.25 12.46
C GLY A 241 -2.49 10.20 12.25
N ILE A 242 -2.66 11.19 11.38
CA ILE A 242 -1.70 12.29 11.20
C ILE A 242 -2.34 13.61 11.57
N GLU A 243 -1.59 14.46 12.27
CA GLU A 243 -1.99 15.81 12.68
C GLU A 243 -0.94 16.82 12.21
N ALA A 244 -1.40 17.95 11.69
CA ALA A 244 -0.60 19.15 11.45
C ALA A 244 -1.11 20.27 12.39
N PRO A 245 -0.28 20.74 13.34
CA PRO A 245 -0.61 21.94 14.11
C PRO A 245 -0.87 23.16 13.21
N PRO A 246 -1.70 24.14 13.64
CA PRO A 246 -1.86 25.40 12.92
C PRO A 246 -0.55 26.07 12.57
N GLY A 247 -0.35 26.40 11.30
CA GLY A 247 0.86 27.06 10.81
C GLY A 247 2.09 26.16 10.72
N ASP A 248 1.98 24.88 11.07
CA ASP A 248 3.03 23.88 10.85
C ASP A 248 2.73 23.05 9.59
N SER A 249 3.77 22.79 8.81
CA SER A 249 3.72 21.91 7.63
C SER A 249 4.20 20.49 7.93
N VAL A 250 4.78 20.28 9.12
CA VAL A 250 5.27 18.98 9.56
C VAL A 250 4.10 18.17 10.14
N LEU A 251 3.86 17.01 9.54
CA LEU A 251 2.87 16.07 10.06
C LEU A 251 3.46 15.25 11.19
N ARG A 252 2.69 15.11 12.26
CA ARG A 252 2.95 14.20 13.37
C ARG A 252 2.11 12.95 13.21
N LEU A 253 2.73 11.80 13.42
CA LEU A 253 2.05 10.53 13.47
C LEU A 253 1.57 10.27 14.90
N LEU A 254 0.28 9.98 15.03
CA LEU A 254 -0.37 9.67 16.30
C LEU A 254 -0.76 8.19 16.34
N LEU A 255 -0.65 7.60 17.52
CA LEU A 255 -1.19 6.29 17.87
C LEU A 255 -2.29 6.46 18.90
N LEU A 256 -3.50 6.02 18.57
CA LEU A 256 -4.69 6.17 19.37
C LEU A 256 -5.14 4.79 19.86
N GLU A 257 -5.15 4.58 21.17
CA GLU A 257 -5.71 3.38 21.76
C GLU A 257 -7.24 3.49 21.78
N VAL A 258 -7.89 2.54 21.11
CA VAL A 258 -9.33 2.60 20.86
C VAL A 258 -10.12 2.48 22.16
N ALA A 259 -9.68 1.63 23.10
CA ALA A 259 -10.41 1.37 24.34
C ALA A 259 -10.41 2.59 25.30
N SER A 260 -9.24 3.19 25.51
CA SER A 260 -9.05 4.26 26.50
C SER A 260 -9.18 5.67 25.91
N GLY A 261 -8.97 5.84 24.60
CA GLY A 261 -8.76 7.14 23.97
C GLY A 261 -7.38 7.73 24.23
N GLN A 262 -6.44 6.97 24.81
CA GLN A 262 -5.07 7.41 25.00
C GLN A 262 -4.41 7.69 23.65
N VAL A 263 -3.76 8.86 23.55
CA VAL A 263 -3.03 9.27 22.34
C VAL A 263 -1.54 9.33 22.66
N THR A 264 -0.74 8.69 21.82
CA THR A 264 0.71 8.73 21.85
C THR A 264 1.22 9.42 20.59
N ASP A 265 2.05 10.46 20.74
CA ASP A 265 2.76 11.09 19.64
C ASP A 265 3.96 10.20 19.25
N LEU A 266 3.95 9.65 18.03
CA LEU A 266 5.03 8.84 17.49
C LEU A 266 6.10 9.67 16.77
N GLY A 267 5.95 11.00 16.79
CA GLY A 267 6.86 11.98 16.21
C GLY A 267 6.53 12.35 14.78
N ASN A 268 7.43 13.12 14.18
CA ASN A 268 7.30 13.56 12.80
C ASN A 268 7.39 12.37 11.85
N ALA A 269 6.51 12.31 10.86
CA ALA A 269 6.53 11.27 9.84
C ALA A 269 6.31 11.87 8.45
N PRO A 270 6.93 11.32 7.39
CA PRO A 270 6.60 11.70 6.04
C PRO A 270 5.15 11.31 5.73
N THR A 271 4.43 12.18 5.04
CA THR A 271 2.99 12.10 4.75
C THR A 271 2.61 10.99 3.77
N LEU A 272 3.49 10.03 3.55
CA LEU A 272 3.31 8.96 2.59
C LEU A 272 2.57 7.81 3.26
N THR A 273 1.55 7.31 2.57
CA THR A 273 0.79 6.11 2.95
C THR A 273 1.71 4.89 3.17
N GLU A 274 2.87 4.90 2.51
CA GLU A 274 3.94 3.90 2.57
C GLU A 274 4.93 4.10 3.71
N SER A 275 4.76 5.13 4.54
CA SER A 275 5.64 5.37 5.68
C SER A 275 5.39 4.41 6.84
N MET A 276 4.40 3.52 6.78
CA MET A 276 4.10 2.63 7.90
C MET A 276 3.39 1.35 7.51
N ALA A 277 3.61 0.30 8.31
CA ALA A 277 2.94 -0.99 8.17
C ALA A 277 2.74 -1.68 9.51
N TRP A 278 1.51 -2.13 9.74
CA TRP A 278 1.17 -3.02 10.85
C TRP A 278 1.56 -4.46 10.50
N ALA A 279 2.15 -5.18 11.45
CA ALA A 279 2.24 -6.63 11.42
C ALA A 279 0.92 -7.23 11.91
N ALA A 280 0.59 -8.44 11.44
CA ALA A 280 -0.59 -9.17 11.91
C ALA A 280 -0.56 -9.44 13.42
N ASP A 281 0.63 -9.44 14.01
CA ASP A 281 0.84 -9.69 15.43
C ASP A 281 0.79 -8.42 16.30
N GLY A 282 0.48 -7.25 15.72
CA GLY A 282 0.30 -5.99 16.44
C GLY A 282 1.57 -5.13 16.59
N ARG A 283 2.70 -5.55 16.01
CA ARG A 283 3.88 -4.65 15.87
C ARG A 283 3.64 -3.60 14.79
N LEU A 284 4.27 -2.44 14.94
CA LEU A 284 4.21 -1.34 13.96
C LEU A 284 5.61 -1.01 13.44
N ALA A 285 5.78 -1.04 12.12
CA ALA A 285 6.94 -0.43 11.47
C ALA A 285 6.53 0.95 10.93
N LEU A 286 7.35 1.97 11.15
CA LEU A 286 7.08 3.33 10.69
C LEU A 286 8.37 4.09 10.32
N VAL A 287 8.25 5.03 9.41
CA VAL A 287 9.31 5.95 9.02
C VAL A 287 9.16 7.23 9.84
N ARG A 288 10.16 7.54 10.65
CA ARG A 288 10.24 8.76 11.46
C ARG A 288 11.18 9.76 10.82
N GLY A 289 10.81 11.03 10.86
CA GLY A 289 11.63 12.15 10.41
C GLY A 289 10.83 13.25 9.75
N SER A 290 11.40 14.45 9.71
CA SER A 290 10.75 15.68 9.23
C SER A 290 11.32 16.16 7.90
N GLY A 291 10.69 17.19 7.32
CA GLY A 291 11.15 17.85 6.10
C GLY A 291 10.67 17.18 4.81
N SER A 292 10.61 17.98 3.75
CA SER A 292 10.10 17.58 2.42
C SER A 292 11.10 16.75 1.59
N VAL A 293 12.36 16.66 2.02
CA VAL A 293 13.35 15.83 1.35
C VAL A 293 13.14 14.38 1.76
N THR A 294 12.73 13.54 0.81
CA THR A 294 12.40 12.13 1.04
C THR A 294 13.59 11.37 1.59
N TRP A 295 14.74 11.44 0.93
CA TRP A 295 15.91 10.61 1.25
C TRP A 295 16.86 11.23 2.28
N ARG A 296 16.36 12.10 3.16
CA ARG A 296 17.18 12.72 4.21
C ARG A 296 16.49 12.64 5.56
N ASP A 297 17.26 12.29 6.58
CA ASP A 297 16.84 12.30 7.99
C ASP A 297 15.55 11.48 8.21
N LYS A 298 15.47 10.30 7.60
CA LYS A 298 14.34 9.36 7.70
C LYS A 298 14.79 8.03 8.26
N GLU A 299 14.36 7.73 9.47
CA GLU A 299 14.70 6.52 10.19
C GLU A 299 13.55 5.51 10.09
N LEU A 300 13.88 4.25 9.84
CA LEU A 300 12.91 3.18 10.01
C LEU A 300 12.90 2.74 11.47
N VAL A 301 11.73 2.80 12.09
CA VAL A 301 11.50 2.43 13.49
C VAL A 301 10.52 1.26 13.55
N VAL A 302 10.82 0.29 14.41
CA VAL A 302 9.84 -0.72 14.82
C VAL A 302 9.42 -0.45 16.26
N ARG A 303 8.12 -0.38 16.47
CA ARG A 303 7.46 -0.36 17.76
C ARG A 303 6.91 -1.74 18.08
N GLU A 304 7.37 -2.30 19.19
CA GLU A 304 6.91 -3.57 19.74
C GLU A 304 5.55 -3.39 20.44
N ARG A 305 4.88 -4.51 20.74
CA ARG A 305 3.54 -4.51 21.37
C ARG A 305 3.50 -3.87 22.75
N ASP A 306 4.60 -3.93 23.49
CA ASP A 306 4.74 -3.30 24.81
C ASP A 306 5.01 -1.78 24.71
N GLY A 307 5.12 -1.26 23.49
CA GLY A 307 5.40 0.14 23.20
C GLY A 307 6.88 0.50 23.18
N SER A 308 7.78 -0.45 23.40
CA SER A 308 9.22 -0.23 23.18
C SER A 308 9.52 -0.01 21.70
N GLU A 309 10.54 0.78 21.40
CA GLU A 309 10.89 1.15 20.04
C GLU A 309 12.37 0.92 19.78
N ARG A 310 12.69 0.58 18.53
CA ARG A 310 14.07 0.50 18.04
C ARG A 310 14.18 1.01 16.61
N VAL A 311 15.24 1.77 16.35
CA VAL A 311 15.63 2.21 15.01
C VAL A 311 16.36 1.05 14.32
N LEU A 312 16.01 0.79 13.06
CA LEU A 312 16.60 -0.28 12.25
C LEU A 312 17.60 0.23 11.21
N THR A 313 17.42 1.47 10.76
CA THR A 313 18.31 2.09 9.78
C THR A 313 19.64 2.50 10.42
N PRO A 314 20.78 2.11 9.85
CA PRO A 314 22.08 2.60 10.30
C PRO A 314 22.24 4.11 10.13
N GLN A 315 23.19 4.70 10.85
CA GLN A 315 23.55 6.11 10.67
C GLN A 315 23.95 6.39 9.22
N GLY A 316 23.43 7.48 8.64
CA GLY A 316 23.71 7.87 7.25
C GLY A 316 22.89 7.12 6.21
N PHE A 317 21.95 6.26 6.62
CA PHE A 317 21.00 5.58 5.74
C PHE A 317 19.56 6.01 6.03
N VAL A 318 18.71 5.78 5.04
CA VAL A 318 17.28 6.04 5.09
C VAL A 318 16.52 4.78 4.70
N GLY A 319 15.43 4.50 5.43
CA GLY A 319 14.55 3.36 5.21
C GLY A 319 13.11 3.78 4.89
N PHE A 320 12.49 3.11 3.92
CA PHE A 320 11.13 3.38 3.44
C PHE A 320 10.35 2.12 3.10
N ALA A 321 9.03 2.28 2.94
CA ALA A 321 8.11 1.24 2.51
C ALA A 321 8.27 -0.08 3.31
N PRO A 322 8.16 -0.04 4.66
CA PRO A 322 8.21 -1.25 5.45
C PRO A 322 7.11 -2.23 5.04
N ALA A 323 7.45 -3.50 4.89
CA ALA A 323 6.55 -4.57 4.52
C ALA A 323 6.81 -5.80 5.40
N TRP A 324 5.80 -6.21 6.15
CA TRP A 324 5.86 -7.41 6.98
C TRP A 324 5.59 -8.67 6.15
N ASP A 325 6.44 -9.67 6.34
CA ASP A 325 6.22 -11.04 5.88
C ASP A 325 4.99 -11.61 6.59
N PRO A 326 3.90 -11.89 5.86
CA PRO A 326 2.65 -12.34 6.46
C PRO A 326 2.74 -13.75 7.07
N ALA A 327 3.72 -14.57 6.65
CA ALA A 327 3.85 -15.95 7.08
C ALA A 327 4.83 -16.12 8.25
N ARG A 328 5.95 -15.38 8.24
CA ARG A 328 7.04 -15.59 9.20
C ARG A 328 7.40 -14.36 10.05
N GLY A 329 6.69 -13.24 9.87
CA GLY A 329 6.85 -12.06 10.73
C GLY A 329 8.21 -11.34 10.61
N ARG A 330 8.94 -11.57 9.51
CA ARG A 330 10.12 -10.79 9.09
C ARG A 330 9.69 -9.43 8.56
N LEU A 331 10.59 -8.46 8.58
CA LEU A 331 10.37 -7.13 8.01
C LEU A 331 11.28 -6.92 6.81
N ALA A 332 10.71 -6.46 5.69
CA ALA A 332 11.48 -5.92 4.56
C ALA A 332 11.28 -4.40 4.47
N TRP A 333 12.29 -3.69 3.98
CA TRP A 333 12.17 -2.26 3.64
C TRP A 333 13.12 -1.91 2.50
N ILE A 334 12.90 -0.76 1.89
CA ILE A 334 13.81 -0.18 0.92
C ILE A 334 14.79 0.73 1.67
N GLU A 335 16.08 0.50 1.50
CA GLU A 335 17.14 1.28 2.12
C GLU A 335 18.05 1.94 1.08
N GLY A 336 18.51 3.15 1.36
CA GLY A 336 19.52 3.85 0.57
C GLY A 336 20.32 4.85 1.40
N PRO A 337 21.49 5.30 0.92
CA PRO A 337 22.24 6.39 1.56
C PRO A 337 21.39 7.65 1.75
N SER A 338 21.56 8.33 2.88
CA SER A 338 20.91 9.61 3.18
C SER A 338 21.53 10.73 2.33
N GLY A 339 20.71 11.67 1.85
CA GLY A 339 21.16 12.80 1.05
C GLY A 339 20.02 13.67 0.50
N ASP A 340 20.39 14.70 -0.26
CA ASP A 340 19.48 15.75 -0.73
C ASP A 340 18.73 15.44 -2.04
N GLY A 341 18.85 14.20 -2.55
CA GLY A 341 18.27 13.78 -3.82
C GLY A 341 19.29 13.58 -4.94
N ALA A 342 20.53 14.06 -4.78
CA ALA A 342 21.57 13.90 -5.80
C ALA A 342 21.86 12.44 -6.11
N GLY A 343 21.91 12.10 -7.42
CA GLY A 343 22.19 10.74 -7.88
C GLY A 343 20.99 9.79 -7.88
N TYR A 344 19.79 10.25 -7.48
CA TYR A 344 18.57 9.43 -7.42
C TYR A 344 18.34 8.62 -8.70
N LEU A 345 18.29 9.30 -9.86
CA LEU A 345 18.06 8.65 -11.15
C LEU A 345 19.28 7.84 -11.63
N ALA A 346 20.49 8.29 -11.34
CA ALA A 346 21.72 7.61 -11.74
C ALA A 346 22.00 6.33 -10.92
N GLY A 347 21.27 6.11 -9.82
CA GLY A 347 21.47 4.94 -8.97
C GLY A 347 22.74 5.00 -8.13
N ILE A 348 23.18 6.21 -7.80
CA ILE A 348 24.35 6.49 -6.95
C ILE A 348 23.93 7.41 -5.81
N GLY A 349 24.67 7.41 -4.70
CA GLY A 349 24.27 8.16 -3.51
C GLY A 349 22.89 7.72 -3.04
N VAL A 350 21.94 8.64 -2.89
CA VAL A 350 20.55 8.32 -2.49
C VAL A 350 19.85 7.35 -3.46
N GLY A 351 20.35 7.26 -4.69
CA GLY A 351 19.83 6.35 -5.71
C GLY A 351 20.25 4.89 -5.51
N ASP A 352 21.33 4.62 -4.76
CA ASP A 352 21.85 3.26 -4.52
C ASP A 352 20.96 2.50 -3.51
N ARG A 353 19.80 2.08 -4.00
CA ARG A 353 18.72 1.54 -3.19
C ARG A 353 18.62 0.02 -3.33
N ARG A 354 18.39 -0.60 -2.18
CA ARG A 354 18.31 -2.05 -2.00
C ARG A 354 17.14 -2.42 -1.08
N VAL A 355 16.73 -3.67 -1.11
CA VAL A 355 15.87 -4.22 -0.06
C VAL A 355 16.76 -4.72 1.07
N VAL A 356 16.35 -4.46 2.31
CA VAL A 356 16.90 -5.12 3.49
C VAL A 356 15.79 -5.93 4.14
N ILE A 357 16.09 -7.17 4.51
CA ILE A 357 15.22 -8.05 5.30
C ILE A 357 15.81 -8.22 6.68
N SER A 358 15.00 -8.12 7.73
CA SER A 358 15.38 -8.46 9.11
C SER A 358 14.42 -9.45 9.74
N ASN A 359 14.97 -10.41 10.48
CA ASN A 359 14.21 -11.22 11.44
C ASN A 359 14.05 -10.54 12.80
N LEU A 360 14.62 -9.34 12.96
CA LEU A 360 14.62 -8.52 14.17
C LEU A 360 15.44 -9.08 15.34
N ALA A 361 16.17 -10.18 15.13
CA ALA A 361 17.10 -10.76 16.09
C ALA A 361 18.54 -10.22 15.95
N GLY A 362 18.76 -9.30 15.00
CA GLY A 362 20.04 -8.60 14.80
C GLY A 362 20.59 -8.77 13.38
N ASP A 363 20.35 -9.92 12.76
CA ASP A 363 20.83 -10.17 11.40
C ASP A 363 19.93 -9.53 10.35
N THR A 364 20.57 -9.04 9.28
CA THR A 364 19.90 -8.49 8.11
C THR A 364 20.43 -9.13 6.83
N THR A 365 19.56 -9.31 5.84
CA THR A 365 19.91 -9.77 4.50
C THR A 365 19.64 -8.65 3.50
N GLU A 366 20.65 -8.31 2.70
CA GLU A 366 20.48 -7.36 1.60
C GLU A 366 20.09 -8.07 0.31
N ILE A 367 19.15 -7.48 -0.44
CA ILE A 367 18.73 -7.94 -1.76
C ILE A 367 18.78 -6.77 -2.73
N ARG A 368 19.48 -6.98 -3.84
CA ARG A 368 19.66 -6.00 -4.91
C ARG A 368 18.99 -6.49 -6.19
N CYS A 369 18.44 -5.55 -6.95
CA CYS A 369 18.05 -5.83 -8.32
C CYS A 369 19.32 -6.02 -9.17
N PRO A 370 19.39 -7.03 -10.06
CA PRO A 370 20.56 -7.25 -10.91
C PRO A 370 20.87 -6.03 -11.79
N GLY A 371 21.97 -5.32 -11.52
CA GLY A 371 22.41 -4.13 -12.27
C GLY A 371 21.43 -2.96 -12.23
N ARG A 372 20.58 -2.89 -11.20
CA ARG A 372 19.44 -1.96 -11.09
C ARG A 372 19.24 -1.52 -9.65
N VAL A 373 18.38 -0.53 -9.45
CA VAL A 373 18.01 -0.04 -8.12
C VAL A 373 16.61 -0.50 -7.75
N VAL A 374 16.39 -0.74 -6.45
CA VAL A 374 15.07 -1.12 -5.93
C VAL A 374 14.21 0.13 -5.73
N GLU A 375 12.94 0.01 -6.08
CA GLU A 375 11.90 1.05 -5.93
C GLU A 375 10.67 0.54 -5.16
N GLY A 376 10.53 -0.78 -5.04
CA GLY A 376 9.37 -1.42 -4.43
C GLY A 376 9.70 -2.83 -4.00
N VAL A 377 9.09 -3.27 -2.91
CA VAL A 377 9.19 -4.65 -2.40
C VAL A 377 7.82 -5.12 -1.91
N ARG A 378 7.50 -6.38 -2.19
CA ARG A 378 6.31 -7.04 -1.67
C ARG A 378 6.58 -8.51 -1.40
N TRP A 379 6.11 -9.00 -0.26
CA TRP A 379 6.19 -10.42 0.09
C TRP A 379 5.19 -11.27 -0.69
N SER A 380 5.61 -12.48 -1.07
CA SER A 380 4.66 -13.54 -1.39
C SER A 380 3.87 -13.93 -0.14
N ARG A 381 2.68 -14.50 -0.33
CA ARG A 381 1.78 -14.88 0.77
C ARG A 381 2.40 -15.90 1.74
N ASP A 382 3.22 -16.81 1.22
CA ASP A 382 3.96 -17.81 1.99
C ASP A 382 5.28 -17.27 2.57
N GLY A 383 5.68 -16.06 2.21
CA GLY A 383 6.94 -15.43 2.62
C GLY A 383 8.19 -16.00 1.93
N ASP A 384 8.09 -16.93 0.99
CA ASP A 384 9.27 -17.57 0.37
C ASP A 384 9.87 -16.80 -0.80
N ALA A 385 9.19 -15.76 -1.27
CA ALA A 385 9.65 -14.89 -2.32
C ALA A 385 9.30 -13.42 -2.08
N LEU A 386 10.04 -12.56 -2.78
CA LEU A 386 9.78 -11.14 -2.90
C LEU A 386 9.50 -10.78 -4.35
N LEU A 387 8.47 -9.98 -4.56
CA LEU A 387 8.27 -9.23 -5.78
C LEU A 387 9.00 -7.88 -5.64
N LEU A 388 9.90 -7.59 -6.57
CA LEU A 388 10.73 -6.40 -6.58
C LEU A 388 10.37 -5.53 -7.77
N LEU A 389 10.14 -4.24 -7.52
CA LEU A 389 10.10 -3.22 -8.57
C LEU A 389 11.51 -2.67 -8.73
N CYS A 390 12.11 -2.92 -9.89
CA CYS A 390 13.49 -2.57 -10.18
C CYS A 390 13.53 -1.47 -11.24
N ARG A 391 14.34 -0.43 -11.03
CA ARG A 391 14.55 0.63 -12.02
C ARG A 391 15.91 0.53 -12.70
N ARG A 392 15.92 0.77 -13.99
CA ARG A 392 17.14 0.94 -14.79
C ARG A 392 17.80 2.27 -14.41
N SER A 393 19.02 2.22 -13.88
CA SER A 393 19.79 3.42 -13.55
C SER A 393 20.00 4.29 -14.80
N GLY A 394 19.83 5.60 -14.65
CA GLY A 394 19.97 6.58 -15.73
C GLY A 394 18.83 6.62 -16.77
N ALA A 395 17.90 5.66 -16.77
CA ALA A 395 16.79 5.67 -17.73
C ALA A 395 15.68 6.66 -17.33
N THR A 396 15.06 7.29 -18.33
CA THR A 396 13.93 8.24 -18.19
C THR A 396 12.61 7.74 -18.76
N SER A 397 12.63 6.75 -19.66
CA SER A 397 11.45 6.05 -20.20
C SER A 397 11.59 4.52 -20.04
N ASP A 398 10.46 3.80 -20.02
CA ASP A 398 10.39 2.34 -19.78
C ASP A 398 11.29 1.88 -18.62
N VAL A 399 11.24 2.63 -17.52
CA VAL A 399 12.30 2.62 -16.52
C VAL A 399 12.21 1.43 -15.57
N PHE A 400 11.04 0.83 -15.41
CA PHE A 400 10.80 -0.22 -14.43
C PHE A 400 10.72 -1.63 -15.03
N GLU A 401 11.15 -2.59 -14.22
CA GLU A 401 11.02 -4.01 -14.44
C GLU A 401 10.55 -4.67 -13.16
N LEU A 402 9.78 -5.73 -13.30
CA LEU A 402 9.35 -6.54 -12.17
C LEU A 402 10.20 -7.79 -12.08
N TRP A 403 10.68 -8.11 -10.87
CA TRP A 403 11.52 -9.25 -10.61
C TRP A 403 10.96 -10.08 -9.46
N LEU A 404 11.01 -11.40 -9.58
CA LEU A 404 10.68 -12.34 -8.52
C LEU A 404 11.98 -12.87 -7.93
N HIS A 405 12.22 -12.58 -6.65
CA HIS A 405 13.37 -13.05 -5.88
C HIS A 405 12.95 -14.13 -4.90
N ARG A 406 13.53 -15.34 -4.99
CA ARG A 406 13.27 -16.45 -4.07
C ARG A 406 14.34 -16.50 -3.00
N LEU A 407 13.95 -16.62 -1.73
CA LEU A 407 14.88 -16.53 -0.61
C LEU A 407 15.65 -17.83 -0.36
N ASN A 408 15.05 -18.99 -0.66
CA ASN A 408 15.68 -20.31 -0.49
C ASN A 408 15.38 -21.20 -1.71
N PRO A 409 15.94 -20.92 -2.91
CA PRO A 409 15.62 -21.69 -4.09
C PRO A 409 16.34 -23.07 -4.05
N PRO A 410 15.62 -24.20 -4.14
CA PRO A 410 16.25 -25.52 -4.12
C PRO A 410 17.00 -25.87 -5.43
N ALA A 411 16.65 -25.26 -6.56
CA ALA A 411 17.30 -25.50 -7.86
C ALA A 411 17.09 -24.39 -8.93
N ALA A 412 16.32 -23.35 -8.63
CA ALA A 412 15.97 -22.28 -9.57
C ALA A 412 16.89 -21.05 -9.42
N PRO A 413 17.02 -20.19 -10.44
CA PRO A 413 17.68 -18.90 -10.26
C PRO A 413 17.01 -18.11 -9.12
N THR A 414 17.85 -17.54 -8.24
CA THR A 414 17.42 -16.77 -7.08
C THR A 414 16.58 -15.56 -7.48
N ALA A 415 16.82 -14.95 -8.64
CA ALA A 415 16.02 -13.86 -9.16
C ALA A 415 15.65 -14.10 -10.63
N VAL A 416 14.37 -13.90 -10.96
CA VAL A 416 13.82 -14.04 -12.32
C VAL A 416 13.09 -12.77 -12.70
N ARG A 417 13.39 -12.23 -13.89
CA ARG A 417 12.64 -11.10 -14.43
C ARG A 417 11.27 -11.57 -14.90
N VAL A 418 10.23 -10.88 -14.45
CA VAL A 418 8.82 -11.23 -14.63
C VAL A 418 8.17 -10.37 -15.71
N ALA A 419 8.43 -9.06 -15.70
CA ALA A 419 7.83 -8.11 -16.63
C ALA A 419 8.79 -6.95 -16.93
N THR A 420 8.62 -6.36 -18.12
CA THR A 420 9.37 -5.19 -18.63
C THR A 420 8.42 -4.20 -19.30
N GLY A 421 8.92 -3.03 -19.71
CA GLY A 421 8.10 -2.01 -20.37
C GLY A 421 7.14 -1.31 -19.40
N LEU A 422 7.52 -1.25 -18.13
CA LEU A 422 6.79 -0.53 -17.10
C LEU A 422 7.35 0.88 -17.07
N GLY A 423 6.56 1.85 -17.51
CA GLY A 423 6.99 3.22 -17.72
C GLY A 423 5.99 4.24 -17.20
N TRP A 424 6.53 5.40 -16.81
CA TRP A 424 5.77 6.63 -16.64
C TRP A 424 5.82 7.43 -17.93
N ASP A 425 5.20 6.92 -18.99
CA ASP A 425 5.23 7.62 -20.28
C ASP A 425 4.57 9.00 -20.13
N GLY A 426 5.35 10.05 -20.39
CA GLY A 426 4.91 11.45 -20.44
C GLY A 426 5.17 12.31 -19.19
N TYR A 427 5.46 11.74 -18.02
CA TYR A 427 5.63 12.57 -16.80
C TYR A 427 7.02 13.22 -16.69
N PHE A 428 8.09 12.50 -17.04
CA PHE A 428 9.46 13.04 -16.97
C PHE A 428 9.85 13.86 -18.21
N ASP A 429 9.33 13.53 -19.39
CA ASP A 429 9.59 14.31 -20.63
C ASP A 429 9.08 15.75 -20.53
N GLN A 430 7.97 15.95 -19.80
CA GLN A 430 7.45 17.30 -19.53
C GLN A 430 8.27 18.09 -18.51
N GLN A 431 9.09 17.44 -17.68
CA GLN A 431 9.93 18.11 -16.69
C GLN A 431 11.35 18.40 -17.18
N THR A 432 11.88 17.59 -18.10
CA THR A 432 13.23 17.81 -18.64
C THR A 432 13.25 18.74 -19.85
N GLY A 433 12.09 19.06 -20.44
CA GLY A 433 12.00 19.98 -21.58
C GLY A 433 12.69 19.47 -22.84
N VAL A 434 13.06 18.19 -22.88
CA VAL A 434 13.61 17.54 -24.06
C VAL A 434 12.47 16.75 -24.68
N ALA A 435 11.87 17.35 -25.72
CA ALA A 435 10.96 16.67 -26.64
C ALA A 435 11.73 15.55 -27.38
N PRO A 436 11.04 14.52 -27.92
CA PRO A 436 11.61 13.21 -28.29
C PRO A 436 12.80 13.24 -29.24
#